data_AF-A0A8K9V1W1-F1
#
_entry.id   AF-A0A8K9V1W1-F1
#
_cell.length_a   1.000
_cell.length_b   1.000
_cell.length_c   1.000
_cell.angle_alpha   90.00
_cell.angle_beta   90.00
_cell.angle_gamma   90.00
#
_symmetry.space_group_name_H-M   'P 1'
#
loop_
_entity.id
_entity.type
_entity.pdbx_description
1 polymer ?
#
loop_
_entity_poly.entity_id
_entity_poly.type
_entity_poly.pdbx_seq_one_letter_code
_entity_poly.pdbx_strand_id
1 'polypeptide(L)' 'NSGRNGIYKTIRERMRWFPELFPQCTGGAAVYGKCVTTSTTGRQELRKDLCVSLML' A
#
# COMPACT_ATOMS: atom_id res chain seq x y z
N ASN A 1 6.50 19.32 -2.98
CA ASN A 1 5.54 18.30 -3.46
C ASN A 1 6.11 17.30 -4.49
N SER A 2 7.44 17.18 -4.69
CA SER A 2 8.02 16.25 -5.69
C SER A 2 8.46 14.87 -5.16
N GLY A 3 8.60 14.68 -3.84
CA GLY A 3 9.19 13.46 -3.28
C GLY A 3 8.30 12.21 -3.34
N ARG A 4 6.98 12.35 -3.24
CA ARG A 4 6.04 11.19 -3.25
C ARG A 4 5.92 10.55 -4.63
N ASN A 5 5.95 11.35 -5.69
CA ASN A 5 5.84 10.85 -7.07
C ASN A 5 7.09 10.07 -7.51
N GLY A 6 8.28 10.47 -7.05
CA GLY A 6 9.52 9.76 -7.37
C GLY A 6 9.55 8.35 -6.79
N ILE A 7 9.23 8.22 -5.49
CA ILE A 7 9.24 6.92 -4.80
C ILE A 7 8.23 5.95 -5.41
N TYR A 8 7.00 6.40 -5.68
CA TYR A 8 5.97 5.55 -6.29
C TYR A 8 6.40 5.05 -7.68
N LYS A 9 7.01 5.92 -8.49
CA LYS A 9 7.52 5.56 -9.82
C LYS A 9 8.63 4.51 -9.72
N THR A 10 9.62 4.73 -8.85
CA THR A 10 10.73 3.78 -8.63
C THR A 10 10.26 2.41 -8.14
N ILE A 11 9.29 2.37 -7.21
CA ILE A 11 8.73 1.10 -6.72
C ILE A 11 8.03 0.36 -7.86
N ARG A 12 7.21 1.04 -8.67
CA ARG A 12 6.56 0.42 -9.84
C ARG A 12 7.56 -0.07 -10.88
N GLU A 13 8.62 0.69 -11.14
CA GLU A 13 9.67 0.26 -12.06
C GLU A 13 10.37 -1.01 -11.55
N ARG A 14 10.67 -1.11 -10.26
CA ARG A 14 11.26 -2.32 -9.65
C ARG A 14 10.32 -3.52 -9.67
N MET A 15 9.03 -3.32 -9.43
CA MET A 15 8.06 -4.44 -9.44
C MET A 15 7.91 -5.09 -10.83
N ARG A 16 8.20 -4.35 -11.92
CA ARG A 16 8.22 -4.92 -13.27
C ARG A 16 9.30 -5.98 -13.49
N TRP A 17 10.31 -6.05 -12.63
CA TRP A 17 11.39 -7.04 -12.71
C TRP A 17 10.95 -8.42 -12.17
N PHE A 18 9.85 -8.46 -11.42
CA PHE A 18 9.35 -9.67 -10.76
C PHE A 18 7.85 -9.88 -11.04
N PRO A 19 7.45 -10.04 -12.32
CA PRO A 19 6.05 -10.07 -12.72
C PRO A 19 5.27 -11.23 -12.11
N GLU A 20 5.92 -12.37 -11.84
CA GLU A 20 5.27 -13.56 -11.26
C GLU A 20 5.02 -13.45 -9.74
N LEU A 21 5.83 -12.66 -9.04
CA LEU A 21 5.69 -12.44 -7.59
C LEU A 21 4.71 -11.30 -7.29
N PHE A 22 4.51 -10.39 -8.24
CA PHE A 22 3.66 -9.22 -8.06
C PHE A 22 2.19 -9.57 -7.71
N PRO A 23 1.52 -10.54 -8.35
CA PRO A 23 0.15 -10.94 -8.02
C PRO A 23 -0.03 -11.43 -6.58
N GLN A 24 1.03 -11.99 -5.97
CA GLN A 24 0.97 -12.47 -4.58
C GLN A 24 0.90 -11.31 -3.59
N CYS A 25 1.48 -10.16 -3.94
CA CYS A 25 1.51 -8.97 -3.10
C CYS A 25 0.35 -8.01 -3.36
N THR A 26 -0.27 -8.03 -4.55
CA THR A 26 -1.33 -7.07 -4.92
C THR A 26 -2.60 -7.22 -4.08
N GLY A 27 -2.96 -8.46 -3.70
CA GLY A 27 -4.12 -8.72 -2.85
C GLY A 27 -3.99 -8.06 -1.47
N GLY A 28 -2.91 -8.37 -0.74
CA GLY A 28 -2.64 -7.79 0.57
C GLY A 28 -2.46 -6.27 0.52
N ALA A 29 -1.77 -5.76 -0.50
CA ALA A 29 -1.59 -4.32 -0.69
C ALA A 29 -2.91 -3.57 -0.95
N ALA A 30 -3.84 -4.17 -1.71
CA ALA A 30 -5.15 -3.56 -2.00
C ALA A 30 -6.04 -3.50 -0.75
N VAL A 31 -6.07 -4.58 0.05
CA VAL A 31 -6.83 -4.62 1.31
C VAL A 31 -6.29 -3.60 2.30
N TYR A 32 -4.96 -3.54 2.45
CA TYR A 32 -4.30 -2.54 3.29
C TYR A 32 -4.58 -1.11 2.81
N GLY A 33 -4.44 -0.84 1.51
CA GLY A 33 -4.69 0.49 0.94
C GLY A 33 -6.12 0.98 1.16
N LYS A 34 -7.12 0.08 1.07
CA LYS A 34 -8.52 0.37 1.43
C LYS A 34 -8.63 0.73 2.91
N CYS A 35 -8.10 -0.12 3.80
CA CYS A 35 -8.12 0.15 5.24
C CYS A 35 -7.49 1.51 5.59
N VAL A 36 -6.28 1.79 5.09
CA VAL A 36 -5.59 3.06 5.33
C VAL A 36 -6.45 4.24 4.88
N THR A 37 -7.04 4.16 3.69
CA THR A 37 -7.88 5.24 3.15
C THR A 37 -9.12 5.46 4.02
N THR A 38 -9.79 4.38 4.43
CA THR A 38 -10.97 4.46 5.32
C THR A 38 -10.58 5.00 6.70
N SER A 39 -9.52 4.49 7.31
CA SER A 39 -9.10 4.85 8.67
C SER A 39 -8.46 6.23 8.78
N THR A 40 -7.92 6.79 7.68
CA THR A 40 -7.33 8.14 7.67
C THR A 40 -8.29 9.21 7.17
N THR A 41 -9.53 8.85 6.87
CA THR A 41 -10.58 9.84 6.53
C THR A 41 -10.74 10.79 7.73
N GLY A 42 -10.46 12.08 7.51
CA GLY A 42 -10.53 13.12 8.56
C GLY A 42 -9.24 13.38 9.36
N ARG A 43 -8.05 13.00 8.83
CA ARG A 43 -6.72 13.16 9.49
C ARG A 43 -6.53 12.33 10.77
N GLN A 44 -7.34 11.30 10.96
CA GLN A 44 -7.11 10.35 12.04
C GLN A 44 -5.77 9.63 11.85
N GLU A 45 -5.03 9.50 12.94
CA GLU A 45 -3.72 8.85 12.91
C GLU A 45 -3.89 7.34 12.76
N LEU A 46 -3.20 6.78 11.77
CA LEU A 46 -3.23 5.35 11.51
C LEU A 46 -2.39 4.62 12.57
N ARG A 47 -3.04 3.82 13.42
CA ARG A 47 -2.34 2.90 14.33
C ARG A 47 -1.91 1.64 13.59
N LYS A 48 -0.70 1.15 13.92
CA LYS A 48 -0.01 0.06 13.20
C LYS A 48 -0.83 -1.22 13.08
N ASP A 49 -1.67 -1.48 14.07
CA ASP A 49 -2.47 -2.69 14.27
C ASP A 49 -3.84 -2.65 13.56
N LEU A 50 -4.32 -1.48 13.13
CA LEU A 50 -5.69 -1.33 12.60
C LEU A 50 -5.92 -2.04 11.26
N CYS A 51 -4.91 -2.06 10.39
CA CYS A 51 -5.05 -2.66 9.05
C CYS A 51 -4.43 -4.05 8.93
N VAL A 52 -3.73 -4.52 9.97
CA VAL A 52 -3.14 -5.87 10.01
C VAL A 52 -4.23 -6.91 10.26
N SER A 53 -5.25 -6.58 11.06
CA SER A 53 -6.40 -7.46 11.31
C SER A 53 -7.22 -7.80 10.07
N LEU A 54 -7.11 -7.00 9.00
CA LEU A 54 -7.82 -7.18 7.74
C LEU A 54 -7.05 -8.02 6.71
N MET A 55 -5.81 -8.43 6.99
CA MET A 55 -4.98 -9.24 6.08
C MET A 55 -5.06 -10.76 6.30
N LEU A 56 -6.01 -11.26 7.10
CA LEU A 56 -6.24 -12.69 7.35
C LEU A 56 -7.20 -13.30 6.33
#